data_AF-A0AAE0ZWJ4-F1
#
_entry.id   AF-A0AAE0ZWJ4-F1
#
_cell.length_a   1.000
_cell.length_b   1.000
_cell.length_c   1.000
_cell.angle_alpha   90.00
_cell.angle_beta   90.00
_cell.angle_gamma   90.00
#
_symmetry.space_group_name_H-M   'P 1'
#
loop_
_entity.id
_entity.type
_entity.pdbx_description
1 polymer ?
#
loop_
_entity_poly.entity_id
_entity_poly.type
_entity_poly.pdbx_seq_one_letter_code
_entity_poly.pdbx_strand_id
1 'polypeptide(L)'
;MLRYLLSQPKSEVDGIHSIRVAMGAGLRQDIWTEFKERFMIPRIAEFFGATEGYTGITSLTEKPGALGRLSPLLRKFDPGQKVLVKYDLATAAPIRNEKGQCIPVQI
;
A
#
# COMPACT_ATOMS: atom_id res chain seq x y z
N MET A 1 9.98 11.64 -7.21
CA MET A 1 9.09 12.82 -7.26
C MET A 1 8.86 13.40 -5.86
N LEU A 2 8.19 12.71 -4.94
CA LEU A 2 7.91 13.25 -3.59
C LEU A 2 9.17 13.67 -2.80
N ARG A 3 10.26 12.90 -2.90
CA ARG A 3 11.55 13.30 -2.29
C ARG A 3 12.06 14.67 -2.74
N TYR A 4 11.86 15.03 -4.00
CA TYR A 4 12.30 16.33 -4.52
C TYR A 4 11.43 17.46 -3.98
N LEU A 5 10.13 17.22 -3.84
CA LEU A 5 9.20 18.15 -3.18
C LEU A 5 9.60 18.38 -1.72
N LEU A 6 9.91 17.31 -0.99
CA LEU A 6 10.36 17.39 0.40
C LEU A 6 11.72 18.10 0.55
N SER A 7 12.63 17.96 -0.42
CA SER A 7 13.92 18.65 -0.39
C SER A 7 13.85 20.17 -0.63
N GLN A 8 12.72 20.69 -1.10
CA GLN A 8 12.55 22.15 -1.23
C GLN A 8 12.34 22.79 0.14
N PRO A 9 12.78 24.04 0.36
CA PRO A 9 12.43 24.79 1.57
C PRO A 9 10.91 24.77 1.81
N LYS A 10 10.51 24.73 3.09
CA LYS A 10 9.09 24.84 3.45
C LYS A 10 8.56 26.21 3.01
N SER A 11 7.35 26.22 2.48
CA SER A 11 6.65 27.44 2.07
C SER A 11 5.40 27.64 2.91
N GLU A 12 5.01 28.90 3.13
CA GLU A 12 3.78 29.25 3.85
C GLU A 12 2.52 28.72 3.14
N VAL A 13 2.60 28.49 1.83
CA VAL A 13 1.49 27.98 1.02
C VAL A 13 1.40 26.45 0.97
N ASP A 14 2.35 25.71 1.55
CA ASP A 14 2.40 24.24 1.43
C ASP A 14 1.12 23.56 1.97
N GLY A 15 0.49 24.13 3.00
CA GLY A 15 -0.78 23.63 3.54
C GLY A 15 -2.03 24.34 3.02
N ILE A 16 -1.89 25.35 2.14
CA ILE A 16 -3.02 26.19 1.69
C ILE A 16 -3.65 25.56 0.45
N HIS A 17 -4.43 24.51 0.68
CA HIS A 17 -5.18 23.82 -0.38
C HIS A 17 -6.36 23.02 0.19
N SER A 18 -7.23 22.52 -0.70
CA SER A 18 -8.37 21.66 -0.33
C SER A 18 -8.11 20.15 -0.56
N ILE A 19 -6.86 19.72 -0.71
CA ILE A 19 -6.52 18.32 -0.97
C ILE A 19 -6.86 17.46 0.26
N ARG A 20 -7.56 16.34 0.03
CA ARG A 20 -8.03 15.44 1.10
C ARG A 20 -7.36 14.07 1.08
N VAL A 21 -6.86 13.66 -0.08
CA VAL A 21 -6.24 12.35 -0.30
C VAL A 21 -5.08 12.51 -1.28
N ALA A 22 -3.94 11.93 -0.96
CA ALA A 22 -2.86 11.68 -1.91
C ALA A 22 -2.76 10.18 -2.21
N MET A 23 -2.54 9.83 -3.46
CA MET A 23 -2.43 8.44 -3.92
C MET A 23 -1.09 8.20 -4.60
N GLY A 24 -0.45 7.06 -4.35
CA GLY A 24 0.85 6.75 -4.96
C GLY A 24 1.32 5.32 -4.81
N ALA A 25 2.41 5.01 -5.50
CA ALA A 25 3.04 3.70 -5.48
C ALA A 25 3.94 3.55 -4.25
N GLY A 26 3.50 2.74 -3.28
CA GLY A 26 4.27 2.17 -2.16
C GLY A 26 5.57 2.86 -1.74
N LEU A 27 5.54 4.16 -1.42
CA LEU A 27 6.73 4.88 -0.99
C LEU A 27 7.11 4.48 0.44
N ARG A 28 8.37 4.70 0.80
CA ARG A 28 8.84 4.47 2.16
C ARG A 28 8.00 5.31 3.15
N GLN A 29 7.68 4.71 4.30
CA GLN A 29 6.82 5.27 5.34
C GLN A 29 7.27 6.66 5.82
N ASP A 30 8.58 6.92 5.90
CA ASP A 30 9.15 8.21 6.30
C ASP A 30 8.75 9.34 5.33
N ILE A 31 8.86 9.10 4.01
CA ILE A 31 8.49 10.06 2.97
C ILE A 31 7.01 10.39 3.06
N TRP A 32 6.14 9.39 3.25
CA TRP A 32 4.71 9.63 3.36
C TRP A 32 4.34 10.39 4.62
N THR A 33 5.00 10.09 5.74
CA THR A 33 4.76 10.78 7.02
C THR A 33 5.13 12.25 6.90
N GLU A 34 6.34 12.54 6.39
CA GLU A 34 6.82 13.92 6.21
C GLU A 34 5.95 14.70 5.21
N PHE A 35 5.55 14.07 4.10
CA PHE A 35 4.67 14.68 3.11
C PHE A 35 3.28 14.99 3.68
N LYS A 36 2.71 14.05 4.43
CA LYS A 36 1.42 14.21 5.09
C LYS A 36 1.43 15.42 6.03
N GLU A 37 2.47 15.52 6.85
CA GLU A 37 2.64 16.60 7.83
C GLU A 37 2.87 17.95 7.15
N ARG A 38 3.77 18.01 6.16
CA ARG A 38 4.12 19.26 5.47
C ARG A 38 2.95 19.87 4.70
N PHE A 39 2.23 19.04 3.94
CA PHE A 39 1.14 19.50 3.07
C PHE A 39 -0.24 19.37 3.74
N MET A 40 -0.33 19.03 5.03
CA MET A 40 -1.60 18.94 5.76
C MET A 40 -2.63 18.02 5.11
N ILE A 41 -2.19 16.90 4.53
CA ILE A 41 -3.06 15.97 3.79
C ILE A 41 -3.65 14.94 4.76
N PRO A 42 -4.98 14.86 4.93
CA PRO A 42 -5.57 13.96 5.92
C PRO A 42 -5.30 12.46 5.67
N ARG A 43 -5.26 12.04 4.39
CA ARG A 43 -5.21 10.63 4.01
C ARG A 43 -4.19 10.35 2.91
N ILE A 44 -3.45 9.25 3.08
CA ILE A 44 -2.59 8.65 2.06
C ILE A 44 -3.19 7.31 1.68
N ALA A 45 -3.33 7.05 0.39
CA ALA A 45 -3.73 5.74 -0.14
C ALA A 45 -2.64 5.20 -1.05
N GLU A 46 -2.21 3.97 -0.80
CA GLU A 46 -1.11 3.36 -1.53
C GLU A 46 -1.61 2.28 -2.47
N PHE A 47 -1.11 2.24 -3.69
CA PHE A 47 -1.32 1.12 -4.58
C PHE A 47 0.02 0.41 -4.83
N PHE A 48 0.00 -0.90 -4.79
CA PHE A 48 1.13 -1.76 -5.10
C PHE A 48 0.74 -2.57 -6.33
N GLY A 49 1.45 -2.38 -7.42
CA GLY A 49 1.24 -3.12 -8.66
C GLY A 49 2.55 -3.21 -9.42
N ALA A 50 2.73 -4.30 -10.15
CA ALA A 50 3.83 -4.48 -11.09
C ALA A 50 3.23 -4.65 -12.49
N THR A 51 3.91 -4.13 -13.52
CA THR A 51 3.50 -4.29 -14.92
C THR A 51 3.48 -5.76 -15.34
N GLU A 52 4.40 -6.56 -14.80
CA GLU A 52 4.48 -8.02 -14.98
C GLU A 52 3.59 -8.78 -14.00
N GLY A 53 3.05 -8.09 -12.99
CA GLY A 53 2.17 -8.67 -12.00
C GLY A 53 0.74 -8.77 -12.54
N TYR A 54 0.15 -9.96 -12.46
CA TYR A 54 -1.25 -10.20 -12.83
C TYR A 54 -2.25 -9.33 -12.03
N THR A 55 -1.82 -8.71 -10.93
CA THR A 55 -2.71 -7.92 -10.07
C THR A 55 -2.01 -6.74 -9.38
N GLY A 56 -2.79 -5.68 -9.14
CA GLY A 56 -2.50 -4.65 -8.14
C GLY A 56 -3.23 -4.92 -6.82
N ILE A 57 -2.68 -4.43 -5.72
CA ILE A 57 -3.25 -4.41 -4.38
C ILE A 57 -3.26 -2.96 -3.90
N THR A 58 -4.42 -2.44 -3.50
CA THR A 58 -4.53 -1.09 -2.95
C THR A 58 -4.72 -1.15 -1.44
N SER A 59 -3.87 -0.43 -0.72
CA SER A 59 -4.01 -0.15 0.70
C SER A 59 -4.87 1.08 0.88
N LEU A 60 -6.09 0.87 1.38
CA LEU A 60 -6.95 1.95 1.89
C LEU A 60 -6.74 2.17 3.40
N THR A 61 -5.83 1.43 4.02
CA THR A 61 -5.55 1.52 5.45
C THR A 61 -4.63 2.69 5.76
N GLU A 62 -4.91 3.43 6.83
CA GLU A 62 -4.19 4.65 7.25
C GLU A 62 -2.76 4.40 7.78
N LYS A 63 -2.18 3.21 7.58
CA LYS A 63 -0.82 2.86 7.99
C LYS A 63 0.10 2.97 6.77
N PRO A 64 0.94 4.02 6.68
CA PRO A 64 1.86 4.16 5.56
C PRO A 64 2.91 3.05 5.58
N GLY A 65 3.25 2.50 4.41
CA GLY A 65 4.19 1.39 4.26
C GLY A 65 3.57 0.00 4.43
N ALA A 66 2.25 -0.11 4.67
CA ALA A 66 1.57 -1.39 4.73
C ALA A 66 1.19 -1.89 3.32
N LEU A 67 1.56 -3.13 2.99
CA LEU A 67 0.99 -3.83 1.84
C LEU A 67 -0.53 -3.91 2.02
N GLY A 68 -1.25 -3.33 1.06
CA GLY A 68 -2.67 -3.08 1.21
C GLY A 68 -3.50 -4.31 1.52
N ARG A 69 -4.52 -4.12 2.36
CA ARG A 69 -5.59 -5.09 2.51
C ARG A 69 -6.64 -4.80 1.44
N LEU A 70 -6.99 -5.79 0.63
CA LEU A 70 -8.26 -5.76 -0.11
C LEU A 70 -9.39 -5.67 0.93
N SER A 71 -10.09 -4.52 0.96
CA SER A 71 -11.27 -4.34 1.81
C SER A 71 -12.20 -5.55 1.64
N PRO A 72 -12.83 -6.08 2.71
CA PRO A 72 -13.76 -7.21 2.60
C PRO A 72 -14.85 -7.01 1.55
N LEU A 73 -15.28 -5.75 1.34
CA LEU A 73 -16.21 -5.38 0.28
C LEU A 73 -15.59 -5.53 -1.11
N LEU A 74 -14.39 -4.99 -1.32
CA LEU A 74 -13.66 -5.11 -2.59
C LEU A 74 -13.32 -6.56 -2.92
N ARG A 75 -13.04 -7.40 -1.91
CA ARG A 75 -12.78 -8.83 -2.10
C ARG A 75 -13.99 -9.59 -2.66
N LYS A 76 -15.23 -9.16 -2.37
CA LYS A 76 -16.45 -9.78 -2.93
C LYS A 76 -16.64 -9.48 -4.42
N PHE A 77 -16.10 -8.36 -4.90
CA PHE A 77 -16.19 -7.93 -6.29
C PHE A 77 -14.89 -8.18 -7.06
N ASP A 78 -13.88 -8.81 -6.45
CA ASP A 78 -12.62 -9.15 -7.11
C ASP A 78 -12.79 -10.43 -7.93
N PRO A 79 -12.78 -10.38 -9.27
CA PRO A 79 -12.97 -11.55 -10.12
C PRO A 79 -11.84 -12.58 -9.98
N GLY A 80 -10.68 -12.20 -9.43
CA GLY A 80 -9.53 -13.08 -9.22
C GLY A 80 -9.43 -13.74 -7.84
N GLN A 81 -10.35 -13.48 -6.91
CA GLN A 81 -10.33 -13.99 -5.52
C GLN A 81 -8.92 -14.02 -4.89
N LYS A 82 -8.22 -12.88 -4.85
CA LYS A 82 -6.86 -12.85 -4.33
C LYS A 82 -6.83 -13.18 -2.83
N VAL A 83 -6.00 -14.14 -2.46
CA VAL A 83 -5.78 -14.56 -1.06
C VAL A 83 -4.29 -14.48 -0.74
N LEU A 84 -3.96 -13.89 0.40
CA LEU A 84 -2.59 -13.91 0.93
C LEU A 84 -2.30 -15.29 1.50
N VAL A 85 -1.19 -15.89 1.09
CA VAL A 85 -0.75 -17.23 1.53
C VAL A 85 0.53 -17.13 2.35
N LYS A 86 0.72 -18.08 3.27
CA LYS A 86 1.93 -18.19 4.06
C LYS A 86 3.13 -18.48 3.14
N TYR A 87 4.23 -17.80 3.39
CA TYR A 87 5.45 -17.87 2.60
C TYR A 87 6.65 -18.13 3.51
N ASP A 88 7.50 -19.07 3.12
CA ASP A 88 8.76 -19.36 3.80
C ASP A 88 9.89 -18.55 3.15
N LEU A 89 10.54 -17.70 3.95
CA LEU A 89 11.65 -16.85 3.51
C LEU A 89 12.92 -17.66 3.22
N ALA A 90 13.14 -18.80 3.88
CA ALA A 90 14.35 -19.60 3.71
C ALA A 90 14.33 -20.38 2.39
N THR A 91 13.19 -20.96 2.03
CA THR A 91 13.03 -21.76 0.80
C THR A 91 12.48 -20.96 -0.38
N ALA A 92 12.12 -19.69 -0.15
CA ALA A 92 11.46 -18.81 -1.11
C ALA A 92 10.20 -19.44 -1.76
N ALA A 93 9.41 -20.17 -0.96
CA ALA A 93 8.26 -20.95 -1.45
C ALA A 93 7.01 -20.78 -0.58
N PRO A 94 5.79 -20.91 -1.14
CA PRO A 94 4.57 -20.90 -0.36
C PRO A 94 4.46 -22.16 0.52
N ILE A 95 4.02 -21.99 1.76
CA ILE A 95 3.78 -23.09 2.69
C ILE A 95 2.48 -23.78 2.29
N ARG A 96 2.54 -25.11 2.17
CA ARG A 96 1.42 -25.96 1.74
C ARG A 96 0.97 -26.89 2.86
N ASN A 97 -0.31 -27.23 2.87
CA ASN A 97 -0.87 -28.26 3.75
C ASN A 97 -0.58 -29.68 3.22
N GLU A 98 -0.97 -30.71 3.98
CA GLU A 98 -0.81 -32.12 3.60
C GLU A 98 -1.48 -32.49 2.26
N LYS A 99 -2.49 -31.71 1.84
CA LYS A 99 -3.19 -31.87 0.55
C LYS A 99 -2.51 -31.11 -0.60
N GLY A 100 -1.35 -30.51 -0.37
CA GLY A 100 -0.60 -29.72 -1.35
C GLY A 100 -1.15 -28.32 -1.63
N GLN A 101 -2.17 -27.87 -0.89
CA GLN A 101 -2.80 -26.56 -1.06
C GLN A 101 -2.06 -25.49 -0.26
N CYS A 102 -1.91 -24.28 -0.80
CA CYS A 102 -1.30 -23.16 -0.09
C CYS A 102 -2.12 -22.77 1.14
N ILE A 103 -1.44 -22.53 2.27
CA ILE A 103 -2.11 -22.16 3.53
C ILE A 103 -2.39 -20.65 3.51
N PRO A 104 -3.65 -20.20 3.67
CA PRO A 104 -3.97 -18.78 3.73
C PRO A 104 -3.43 -18.13 5.03
N VAL A 105 -3.08 -16.85 4.94
CA VAL A 105 -2.78 -16.01 6.11
C VAL A 105 -4.09 -15.57 6.76
N GLN A 106 -4.21 -15.74 8.08
CA GLN A 106 -5.28 -15.10 8.86
C GLN A 106 -4.87 -13.66 9.17
N ILE A 107 -5.71 -12.70 8.79
CA ILE A 107 -5.48 -11.24 8.87
C ILE A 107 -6.61 -10.54 9.61
#